data_AF-A0A938S6G2-F1
#
_entry.id   AF-A0A938S6G2-F1
#
_cell.length_a   1.000
_cell.length_b   1.000
_cell.length_c   1.000
_cell.angle_alpha   90.00
_cell.angle_beta   90.00
_cell.angle_gamma   90.00
#
_symmetry.space_group_name_H-M   'P 1'
#
loop_
_entity.id
_entity.type
_entity.pdbx_description
1 polymer ?
#
loop_
_entity_poly.entity_id
_entity_poly.type
_entity_poly.pdbx_seq_one_letter_code
_entity_poly.pdbx_strand_id
1 'polypeptide(L)'
;MDVQQIKGLGRELKKFLRKFADCFARSEPWKHLGTYVQGQLSDLPRKSIEPMALAAGVTPRTLQNFVAGLLWDGPRLRDRVQWLVAEEHA
;
A
#
# COMPACT_ATOMS: atom_id res chain seq x y z
N MET A 1 -23.03 4.44 -3.83
CA MET A 1 -21.94 3.62 -4.40
C MET A 1 -22.36 2.17 -4.27
N ASP A 2 -22.49 1.44 -5.38
CA ASP A 2 -22.95 0.04 -5.36
C ASP A 2 -21.81 -0.96 -5.12
N VAL A 3 -22.15 -2.23 -4.89
CA VAL A 3 -21.18 -3.31 -4.62
C VAL A 3 -20.21 -3.55 -5.79
N GLN A 4 -20.66 -3.36 -7.03
CA GLN A 4 -19.81 -3.52 -8.22
C GLN A 4 -18.80 -2.38 -8.34
N GLN A 5 -19.21 -1.16 -8.03
CA GLN A 5 -18.33 0.01 -7.96
C GLN A 5 -17.25 -0.19 -6.89
N ILE A 6 -17.61 -0.69 -5.70
CA ILE A 6 -16.66 -1.01 -4.63
C ILE A 6 -15.63 -2.07 -5.07
N LYS A 7 -16.10 -3.16 -5.71
CA LYS A 7 -15.20 -4.17 -6.27
C LYS A 7 -14.28 -3.60 -7.35
N GLY A 8 -14.80 -2.67 -8.17
CA GLY A 8 -14.03 -1.90 -9.14
C GLY A 8 -12.87 -1.13 -8.50
N LEU A 9 -13.17 -0.38 -7.42
CA LEU A 9 -12.18 0.39 -6.67
C LEU A 9 -11.03 -0.48 -6.15
N GLY A 10 -11.32 -1.68 -5.64
CA GLY A 10 -10.26 -2.60 -5.19
C GLY A 10 -9.28 -3.00 -6.30
N ARG A 11 -9.77 -3.19 -7.53
CA ARG A 11 -8.92 -3.49 -8.69
C ARG A 11 -8.10 -2.29 -9.13
N GLU A 12 -8.72 -1.11 -9.19
CA GLU A 12 -8.02 0.13 -9.55
C GLU A 12 -6.97 0.50 -8.51
N LEU A 13 -7.26 0.32 -7.22
CA LEU A 13 -6.29 0.49 -6.15
C LEU A 13 -5.08 -0.43 -6.33
N LYS A 14 -5.29 -1.70 -6.66
CA LYS A 14 -4.18 -2.63 -6.93
C LYS A 14 -3.34 -2.19 -8.13
N LYS A 15 -3.96 -1.68 -9.20
CA LYS A 15 -3.23 -1.13 -10.36
C LYS A 15 -2.44 0.12 -9.98
N PHE A 16 -3.04 1.01 -9.20
CA PHE A 16 -2.39 2.22 -8.70
C PHE A 16 -1.15 1.87 -7.87
N LEU A 17 -1.27 0.96 -6.89
CA LEU A 17 -0.13 0.55 -6.05
C LEU A 17 1.00 -0.12 -6.84
N ARG A 18 0.73 -0.76 -8.00
CA ARG A 18 1.78 -1.30 -8.88
C ARG A 18 2.66 -0.24 -9.51
N LYS A 19 2.20 1.02 -9.62
CA LYS A 19 3.02 2.14 -10.11
C LYS A 19 4.21 2.45 -9.19
N PHE A 20 4.23 1.91 -7.97
CA PHE A 20 5.32 2.10 -7.01
C PHE A 20 6.22 0.87 -6.85
N ALA A 21 6.02 -0.19 -7.65
CA ALA A 21 6.75 -1.44 -7.48
C ALA A 21 8.28 -1.28 -7.59
N ASP A 22 8.75 -0.36 -8.44
CA ASP A 22 10.15 -0.02 -8.66
C ASP A 22 10.72 0.98 -7.62
N CYS A 23 9.92 1.36 -6.62
CA CYS A 23 10.37 2.11 -5.44
C CYS A 23 10.90 1.17 -4.34
N PHE A 24 10.80 -0.14 -4.53
CA PHE A 24 11.26 -1.16 -3.59
C PHE A 24 12.43 -1.93 -4.20
N ALA A 25 13.48 -2.17 -3.41
CA ALA A 25 14.64 -2.94 -3.86
C ALA A 25 14.34 -4.41 -4.18
N ARG A 26 13.21 -4.95 -3.71
CA ARG A 26 12.78 -6.34 -3.92
C ARG A 26 11.29 -6.42 -4.23
N SER A 27 10.85 -7.55 -4.78
CA SER A 27 9.45 -7.79 -5.16
C SER A 27 8.54 -8.16 -3.98
N GLU A 28 9.11 -8.72 -2.91
CA GLU A 28 8.40 -9.18 -1.73
C GLU A 28 7.82 -8.04 -0.87
N PRO A 29 8.54 -6.92 -0.62
CA PRO A 29 8.02 -5.74 0.09
C PRO A 29 6.77 -5.12 -0.54
N TRP A 30 6.62 -5.22 -1.87
CA TRP A 30 5.41 -4.75 -2.56
C TRP A 30 4.13 -5.46 -2.08
N LYS A 31 4.21 -6.74 -1.68
CA LYS A 31 3.04 -7.45 -1.11
C LYS A 31 2.60 -6.84 0.22
N HIS A 32 3.55 -6.37 1.03
CA HIS A 32 3.26 -5.74 2.32
C HIS A 32 2.73 -4.30 2.18
N LEU A 33 3.04 -3.60 1.09
CA LEU A 33 2.38 -2.33 0.75
C LEU A 33 0.87 -2.54 0.58
N GLY A 34 0.47 -3.59 -0.13
CA GLY A 34 -0.94 -3.95 -0.28
C GLY A 34 -1.62 -4.22 1.08
N THR A 35 -0.98 -5.03 1.94
CA THR A 35 -1.48 -5.32 3.30
C THR A 35 -1.64 -4.04 4.13
N TYR A 36 -0.64 -3.16 4.10
CA TYR A 36 -0.69 -1.90 4.85
C TYR A 36 -1.83 -0.99 4.37
N VAL A 37 -1.95 -0.77 3.05
CA VAL A 37 -3.00 0.09 2.48
C VAL A 37 -4.39 -0.50 2.71
N GLN A 38 -4.56 -1.82 2.60
CA GLN A 38 -5.83 -2.47 2.95
C GLN A 38 -6.18 -2.28 4.43
N GLY A 39 -5.19 -2.39 5.32
CA GLY A 39 -5.36 -2.07 6.74
C GLY A 39 -5.81 -0.62 6.97
N GLN A 40 -5.24 0.34 6.23
CA GLN A 40 -5.62 1.76 6.33
C GLN A 40 -7.07 2.00 5.89
N LEU A 41 -7.56 1.24 4.91
CA LEU A 41 -8.92 1.35 4.37
C LEU A 41 -9.94 0.45 5.09
N SER A 42 -9.48 -0.43 5.99
CA SER A 42 -10.33 -1.34 6.74
C SER A 42 -11.24 -0.62 7.75
N ASP A 43 -12.18 -1.37 8.31
CA ASP A 43 -13.05 -0.99 9.42
C ASP A 43 -12.44 -1.35 10.80
N LEU A 44 -11.14 -1.71 10.84
CA LEU A 44 -10.47 -2.06 12.10
C LEU A 44 -10.58 -0.89 13.10
N PRO A 45 -10.94 -1.17 14.38
CA PRO A 45 -11.13 -0.15 15.39
C PRO A 45 -9.83 0.61 15.72
N ARG A 46 -8.68 -0.05 15.55
CA ARG A 46 -7.37 0.57 15.59
C ARG A 46 -6.58 0.19 14.34
N LYS A 47 -6.19 1.20 13.58
CA LYS A 47 -5.40 1.08 12.36
C LYS A 47 -3.90 1.20 12.66
N SER A 48 -3.43 0.44 13.65
CA SER A 48 -2.00 0.30 13.93
C SER A 48 -1.46 -0.97 13.27
N ILE A 49 -0.13 -1.10 13.20
CA ILE A 49 0.54 -2.19 12.47
C ILE A 49 0.11 -3.58 12.96
N GLU A 50 0.01 -3.78 14.27
CA GLU A 50 -0.31 -5.08 14.84
C GLU A 50 -1.75 -5.55 14.51
N PRO A 51 -2.82 -4.77 14.76
CA PRO A 51 -4.17 -5.11 14.32
C PRO A 51 -4.27 -5.40 12.82
N MET A 52 -3.61 -4.59 11.98
CA MET A 52 -3.60 -4.82 10.52
C MET A 52 -2.93 -6.12 10.14
N ALA A 53 -1.78 -6.42 10.75
CA ALA A 53 -1.04 -7.64 10.48
C ALA A 53 -1.85 -8.87 10.91
N LEU A 54 -2.44 -8.84 12.12
CA LEU A 54 -3.30 -9.91 12.63
C LEU A 54 -4.51 -10.14 11.71
N ALA A 55 -5.21 -9.07 11.30
CA ALA A 55 -6.34 -9.16 10.39
C ALA A 55 -5.98 -9.74 9.01
N ALA A 56 -4.75 -9.50 8.55
CA ALA A 56 -4.23 -10.01 7.28
C ALA A 56 -3.54 -11.39 7.38
N GLY A 57 -3.48 -12.00 8.57
CA GLY A 57 -2.75 -13.26 8.79
C GLY A 57 -1.23 -13.14 8.60
N VAL A 58 -0.68 -11.93 8.73
CA VAL A 58 0.75 -11.63 8.62
C VAL A 58 1.34 -11.48 10.02
N THR A 59 2.54 -11.98 10.24
CA THR A 59 3.24 -11.75 11.53
C THR A 59 3.42 -10.25 11.76
N PRO A 60 3.06 -9.69 12.93
CA PRO A 60 3.21 -8.26 13.22
C PRO A 60 4.62 -7.74 12.95
N ARG A 61 5.64 -8.53 13.29
CA ARG A 61 7.05 -8.19 13.04
C ARG A 61 7.37 -8.00 11.56
N THR A 62 6.74 -8.76 10.67
CA THR A 62 6.92 -8.64 9.22
C THR A 62 6.40 -7.30 8.72
N LEU A 63 5.19 -6.89 9.15
CA LEU A 63 4.61 -5.60 8.74
C LEU A 63 5.31 -4.41 9.44
N GLN A 64 5.79 -4.59 10.68
CA GLN A 64 6.64 -3.62 11.36
C GLN A 64 7.95 -3.41 10.60
N ASN A 65 8.63 -4.48 10.18
CA ASN A 65 9.85 -4.37 9.39
C ASN A 65 9.58 -3.69 8.04
N PHE A 66 8.42 -3.95 7.42
CA PHE A 66 7.98 -3.24 6.22
C PHE A 66 7.93 -1.73 6.41
N VAL A 67 7.30 -1.26 7.49
CA VAL A 67 7.13 0.19 7.74
C VAL A 67 8.40 0.83 8.31
N ALA A 68 9.12 0.15 9.19
CA ALA A 68 10.22 0.73 9.96
C ALA A 68 11.61 0.50 9.34
N GLY A 69 11.81 -0.58 8.59
CA GLY A 69 13.15 -1.07 8.29
C GLY A 69 13.39 -1.51 6.85
N LEU A 70 12.40 -1.44 5.97
CA LEU A 70 12.51 -1.93 4.60
C LEU A 70 12.85 -0.81 3.61
N LEU A 71 13.75 -1.16 2.72
CA LEU A 71 14.38 -0.40 1.61
C LEU A 71 13.37 0.16 0.59
N TRP A 72 12.48 1.05 1.03
CA TRP A 72 11.78 1.95 0.13
C TRP A 72 12.68 3.14 -0.20
N ASP A 73 12.80 3.43 -1.49
CA ASP A 73 13.40 4.66 -1.99
C ASP A 73 12.38 5.79 -1.80
N GLY A 74 12.40 6.41 -0.62
CA GLY A 74 11.50 7.48 -0.22
C GLY A 74 11.50 8.68 -1.19
N PRO A 75 12.67 9.17 -1.63
CA PRO A 75 12.75 10.15 -2.72
C PRO A 75 12.03 9.71 -3.98
N ARG A 76 12.32 8.51 -4.52
CA ARG A 76 11.66 8.01 -5.74
C ARG A 76 10.15 7.88 -5.58
N LEU A 77 9.67 7.44 -4.41
CA LEU A 77 8.24 7.33 -4.14
C LEU A 77 7.57 8.71 -4.17
N ARG A 78 8.20 9.72 -3.56
CA ARG A 78 7.72 11.12 -3.59
C ARG A 78 7.66 11.66 -5.00
N ASP A 79 8.74 11.49 -5.76
CA ASP A 79 8.82 11.97 -7.14
C ASP A 79 7.75 11.28 -7.99
N ARG A 80 7.56 9.97 -7.83
CA ARG A 80 6.51 9.23 -8.54
C ARG A 80 5.12 9.82 -8.27
N VAL A 81 4.81 10.19 -7.03
CA VAL A 81 3.54 10.85 -6.71
C VAL A 81 3.43 12.19 -7.45
N GLN A 82 4.48 13.01 -7.43
CA GLN A 82 4.48 14.31 -8.12
C GLN A 82 4.27 14.17 -9.63
N TRP A 83 4.95 13.21 -10.28
CA TRP A 83 4.76 12.93 -11.71
C TRP A 83 3.34 12.49 -12.03
N LEU A 84 2.74 11.60 -11.22
CA LEU A 84 1.36 11.16 -11.44
C LEU A 84 0.36 12.32 -11.34
N VAL A 85 0.53 13.21 -10.35
CA VAL A 85 -0.31 14.40 -10.21
C VAL A 85 -0.13 15.35 -11.40
N ALA A 86 1.11 15.56 -11.85
CA ALA A 86 1.39 16.39 -13.02
C ALA A 86 0.79 15.82 -14.31
N GLU A 87 0.85 14.49 -14.52
CA GLU A 87 0.24 13.82 -15.67
C GLU A 87 -1.30 13.90 -15.66
N GLU A 88 -1.94 13.80 -14.50
CA GLU A 88 -3.41 13.79 -14.37
C GLU A 88 -4.04 15.20 -14.39
N HIS A 89 -3.25 16.25 -14.13
CA HIS A 89 -3.74 17.63 -14.01
C HIS A 89 -3.04 18.64 -14.93
N ALA A 90 -2.32 18.18 -15.96
CA ALA A 90 -1.83 19.00 -17.07
C ALA A 90 -2.94 19.35 -18.07
#